data_AF-A0A7W0A5K7-F1
#
_entry.id   AF-A0A7W0A5K7-F1
#
_cell.length_a   1.000
_cell.length_b   1.000
_cell.length_c   1.000
_cell.angle_alpha   90.00
_cell.angle_beta   90.00
_cell.angle_gamma   90.00
#
_symmetry.space_group_name_H-M   'P 1'
#
loop_
_entity.id
_entity.type
_entity.pdbx_description
1 polymer ?
#
loop_
_entity_poly.entity_id
_entity_poly.type
_entity_poly.pdbx_seq_one_letter_code
_entity_poly.pdbx_strand_id
1 'polypeptide(L)'
;VLFANRAKLSRYLDNGGAIVSFDEVNQDWLPGGSWEHRKANMDTIRVSDHPMVAHLTSDEFKWHSHGLYSAYFGSTTLIDDAQGGVILYLDDTSFAGTIIAGTLDPDCHVGFGTQTTRPLLRAILDWVMQQAQHPKVPAHAHSNGRS
;
A
#
# COMPACT_ATOMS: atom_id res chain seq x y z
N VAL A 1 -15.33 -10.35 -7.28
CA VAL A 1 -14.38 -10.81 -8.33
C VAL A 1 -12.97 -11.01 -7.77
N LEU A 2 -12.42 -10.06 -7.01
CA LEU A 2 -11.06 -10.14 -6.44
C LEU A 2 -10.89 -11.32 -5.47
N PHE A 3 -11.80 -11.51 -4.51
CA PHE A 3 -11.75 -12.62 -3.54
C PHE A 3 -11.67 -14.01 -4.21
N ALA A 4 -12.45 -14.21 -5.27
CA ALA A 4 -12.44 -15.46 -6.04
C ALA A 4 -11.09 -15.72 -6.75
N ASN A 5 -10.27 -14.68 -6.94
CA ASN A 5 -8.96 -14.76 -7.59
C ASN A 5 -7.79 -14.50 -6.63
N ARG A 6 -8.01 -14.46 -5.31
CA ARG A 6 -6.96 -14.15 -4.30
C ARG A 6 -5.69 -14.99 -4.48
N ALA A 7 -5.80 -16.28 -4.79
CA ALA A 7 -4.65 -17.15 -5.04
C ALA A 7 -3.83 -16.73 -6.28
N LYS A 8 -4.48 -16.15 -7.31
CA LYS A 8 -3.76 -15.61 -8.48
C LYS A 8 -3.05 -14.31 -8.13
N LEU A 9 -3.63 -13.49 -7.25
CA LEU A 9 -3.02 -12.25 -6.76
C LEU A 9 -1.80 -12.55 -5.89
N SER A 10 -1.89 -13.52 -4.97
CA SER A 10 -0.72 -13.99 -4.20
C SER A 10 0.38 -14.49 -5.13
N ARG A 11 0.06 -15.34 -6.11
CA ARG A 11 1.04 -15.81 -7.09
C ARG A 11 1.62 -14.68 -7.94
N TYR A 12 0.86 -13.62 -8.22
CA TYR A 12 1.38 -12.45 -8.93
C TYR A 12 2.42 -11.72 -8.09
N LEU A 13 2.17 -11.53 -6.80
CA LEU A 13 3.13 -10.98 -5.83
C LEU A 13 4.36 -11.88 -5.66
N ASP A 14 4.19 -13.20 -5.55
CA ASP A 14 5.30 -14.16 -5.43
C ASP A 14 6.27 -14.10 -6.63
N ASN A 15 5.77 -13.66 -7.79
CA ASN A 15 6.54 -13.51 -9.02
C ASN A 15 7.08 -12.08 -9.24
N GLY A 16 7.07 -11.22 -8.21
CA GLY A 16 7.62 -9.86 -8.30
C GLY A 16 6.61 -8.81 -8.78
N GLY A 17 5.32 -9.15 -8.88
CA GLY A 17 4.26 -8.21 -9.26
C GLY A 17 3.99 -7.15 -8.20
N ALA A 18 3.47 -6.00 -8.62
CA ALA A 18 3.08 -4.92 -7.72
C ALA A 18 1.55 -4.78 -7.66
N ILE A 19 0.97 -4.79 -6.46
CA ILE A 19 -0.45 -4.48 -6.24
C ILE A 19 -0.54 -3.12 -5.56
N VAL A 20 -1.23 -2.18 -6.20
CA VAL A 20 -1.65 -0.91 -5.59
C VAL A 20 -3.15 -0.99 -5.35
N SER A 21 -3.58 -0.82 -4.10
CA SER A 21 -4.99 -0.87 -3.71
C SER A 21 -5.38 0.39 -2.95
N PHE A 22 -6.52 0.95 -3.29
CA PHE A 22 -7.10 2.12 -2.65
C PHE A 22 -8.49 1.81 -2.12
N ASP A 23 -9.05 2.75 -1.38
CA ASP A 23 -10.44 2.71 -0.94
C ASP A 23 -10.75 1.56 0.04
N GLU A 24 -11.86 0.83 -0.14
CA GLU A 24 -12.24 -0.26 0.76
C GLU A 24 -11.79 -1.66 0.31
N VAL A 25 -11.23 -2.40 1.26
CA VAL A 25 -10.97 -3.84 1.14
C VAL A 25 -11.96 -4.59 2.03
N ASN A 26 -13.22 -4.57 1.63
CA ASN A 26 -14.35 -5.16 2.38
C ASN A 26 -14.38 -6.70 2.40
N GLN A 27 -13.40 -7.36 1.76
CA GLN A 27 -13.24 -8.82 1.73
C GLN A 27 -11.76 -9.16 1.81
N ASP A 28 -11.45 -10.31 2.38
CA ASP A 28 -10.08 -10.82 2.55
C ASP A 28 -9.49 -11.35 1.23
N TRP A 29 -9.31 -10.44 0.26
CA TRP A 29 -8.75 -10.74 -1.06
C TRP A 29 -7.32 -10.22 -1.22
N LEU A 30 -6.97 -9.15 -0.51
CA LEU A 30 -5.63 -8.57 -0.50
C LEU A 30 -4.82 -9.33 0.55
N PRO A 31 -3.74 -10.02 0.17
CA PRO A 31 -2.93 -10.72 1.15
C PRO A 31 -2.15 -9.70 1.99
N GLY A 32 -2.26 -9.81 3.31
CA GLY A 32 -1.67 -8.85 4.24
C GLY A 32 -2.56 -7.62 4.48
N GLY A 33 -2.49 -7.09 5.70
CA GLY A 33 -3.34 -5.99 6.17
C GLY A 33 -4.75 -6.47 6.55
N SER A 34 -5.21 -6.06 7.73
CA SER A 34 -6.62 -6.22 8.13
C SER A 34 -7.31 -4.88 8.02
N TRP A 35 -8.24 -4.76 7.08
CA TRP A 35 -9.03 -3.54 6.90
C TRP A 35 -10.23 -3.52 7.86
N GLU A 36 -10.49 -2.35 8.43
CA GLU A 36 -11.63 -2.11 9.31
C GLU A 36 -12.38 -0.86 8.88
N HIS A 37 -13.72 -0.94 8.92
CA HIS A 37 -14.57 0.22 8.71
C HIS A 37 -14.57 1.12 9.95
N ARG A 38 -13.50 1.91 10.07
CA ARG A 38 -13.25 2.84 11.17
C ARG A 38 -12.80 4.18 10.62
N LYS A 39 -13.37 5.27 11.15
CA LYS A 39 -13.03 6.63 10.74
C LYS A 39 -11.62 7.00 11.23
N ALA A 40 -10.76 7.42 10.30
CA ALA A 40 -9.45 8.00 10.60
C ALA A 40 -9.59 9.36 11.31
N ASN A 41 -8.68 9.66 12.24
CA ASN A 41 -8.56 11.00 12.79
C ASN A 41 -7.66 11.89 11.93
N MET A 42 -8.28 12.59 10.96
CA MET A 42 -7.58 13.43 9.97
C MET A 42 -6.85 14.63 10.56
N ASP A 43 -7.16 15.06 11.78
CA ASP A 43 -6.43 16.15 12.43
C ASP A 43 -5.07 15.70 12.97
N THR A 44 -4.83 14.39 12.99
CA THR A 44 -3.65 13.77 13.62
C THR A 44 -2.83 12.93 12.67
N ILE A 45 -2.95 13.18 11.36
CA ILE A 45 -2.19 12.47 10.34
C ILE A 45 -0.69 12.63 10.59
N ARG A 46 0.03 11.52 10.55
CA ARG A 46 1.49 11.46 10.53
C ARG A 46 1.94 10.83 9.22
N VAL A 47 2.98 11.41 8.63
CA VAL A 47 3.64 10.90 7.43
C VAL A 47 5.01 10.38 7.86
N SER A 48 5.35 9.17 7.44
CA SER A 48 6.64 8.56 7.75
C SER A 48 7.79 9.23 7.01
N ASP A 49 9.02 9.02 7.48
CA ASP A 49 10.25 9.43 6.79
C ASP A 49 10.64 8.46 5.64
N HIS A 50 9.74 7.56 5.23
CA HIS A 50 10.02 6.63 4.14
C HIS A 50 10.25 7.40 2.82
N PRO A 51 11.30 7.11 2.02
CA PRO A 51 11.64 7.90 0.83
C PRO A 51 10.49 8.11 -0.16
N MET A 52 9.56 7.16 -0.23
CA MET A 52 8.36 7.28 -1.07
C MET A 52 7.47 8.47 -0.68
N VAL A 53 7.34 8.79 0.61
CA VAL A 53 6.39 9.81 1.10
C VAL A 53 7.05 10.95 1.89
N ALA A 54 8.35 10.88 2.17
CA ALA A 54 9.08 11.88 2.97
C ALA A 54 9.06 13.31 2.41
N HIS A 55 8.71 13.47 1.13
CA HIS A 55 8.56 14.78 0.48
C HIS A 55 7.12 15.31 0.49
N LEU A 56 6.17 14.53 1.01
CA LEU A 56 4.76 14.87 1.14
C LEU A 56 4.49 15.39 2.56
N THR A 57 3.44 16.19 2.70
CA THR A 57 3.01 16.76 3.97
C THR A 57 1.64 16.23 4.36
N SER A 58 1.16 16.56 5.56
CA SER A 58 -0.18 16.16 5.97
C SER A 58 -1.29 16.71 5.06
N ASP A 59 -1.04 17.81 4.36
CA ASP A 59 -2.06 18.51 3.58
C ASP A 59 -2.50 17.72 2.34
N GLU A 60 -1.64 16.84 1.81
CA GLU A 60 -1.98 15.88 0.76
C GLU A 60 -2.94 14.76 1.23
N PHE A 61 -3.17 14.62 2.54
CA PHE A 61 -3.88 13.48 3.15
C PHE A 61 -5.10 13.87 3.99
N LYS A 62 -5.23 15.15 4.36
CA LYS A 62 -6.33 15.69 5.20
C LYS A 62 -7.63 15.91 4.41
N TRP A 63 -8.21 14.83 3.92
CA TRP A 63 -9.51 14.86 3.24
C TRP A 63 -10.41 13.75 3.77
N HIS A 64 -10.55 12.60 3.10
CA HIS A 64 -11.34 11.49 3.63
C HIS A 64 -10.65 10.14 3.43
N SER A 65 -10.98 9.20 4.31
CA SER A 65 -10.49 7.83 4.34
C SER A 65 -11.67 6.93 4.61
N HIS A 66 -11.76 5.81 3.91
CA HIS A 66 -12.92 4.90 3.97
C HIS A 66 -12.82 3.82 5.04
N GLY A 67 -11.66 3.72 5.68
CA GLY A 67 -11.39 2.81 6.79
C GLY A 67 -10.01 3.04 7.36
N LEU A 68 -9.53 2.04 8.08
CA LEU A 68 -8.15 1.97 8.57
C LEU A 68 -7.67 0.52 8.46
N TYR A 69 -6.38 0.34 8.20
CA TYR A 69 -5.71 -0.93 8.37
C TYR A 69 -5.15 -1.06 9.79
N SER A 70 -5.00 -2.30 10.25
CA SER A 70 -4.08 -2.64 11.33
C SER A 70 -2.67 -2.83 10.79
N ALA A 71 -1.67 -2.30 11.50
CA ALA A 71 -0.28 -2.60 11.22
C ALA A 71 -0.02 -4.11 11.39
N TYR A 72 0.83 -4.68 10.54
CA TYR A 72 1.19 -6.09 10.61
C TYR A 72 2.66 -6.32 10.25
N PHE A 73 3.19 -7.48 10.65
CA PHE A 73 4.57 -7.85 10.38
C PHE A 73 4.83 -7.90 8.87
N GLY A 74 5.92 -7.27 8.43
CA GLY A 74 6.29 -7.18 7.02
C GLY A 74 5.81 -5.91 6.33
N SER A 75 4.92 -5.13 6.98
CA SER A 75 4.48 -3.83 6.47
C SER A 75 5.22 -2.65 7.13
N THR A 76 5.53 -1.66 6.31
CA THR A 76 5.94 -0.31 6.70
C THR A 76 4.72 0.60 6.65
N THR A 77 4.33 1.14 7.80
CA THR A 77 3.32 2.21 7.88
C THR A 77 3.90 3.47 7.26
N LEU A 78 3.24 3.97 6.21
CA LEU A 78 3.65 5.19 5.52
C LEU A 78 2.88 6.41 6.02
N ILE A 79 1.60 6.20 6.31
CA ILE A 79 0.67 7.21 6.82
C ILE A 79 -0.21 6.54 7.86
N ASP A 80 -0.31 7.14 9.03
CA ASP A 80 -1.26 6.75 10.06
C ASP A 80 -1.92 7.96 10.71
N ASP A 81 -2.94 7.69 11.53
CA ASP A 81 -3.37 8.65 12.55
C ASP A 81 -2.61 8.43 13.87
N ALA A 82 -2.67 9.42 14.77
CA ALA A 82 -2.03 9.32 16.07
C ALA A 82 -2.61 8.23 16.99
N GLN A 83 -3.71 7.58 16.60
CA GLN A 83 -4.33 6.47 17.32
C GLN A 83 -3.86 5.10 16.79
N GLY A 84 -2.92 5.07 15.83
CA GLY A 84 -2.34 3.86 15.27
C GLY A 84 -3.17 3.24 14.15
N GLY A 85 -4.20 3.93 13.65
CA GLY A 85 -4.90 3.54 12.43
C GLY A 85 -4.03 3.77 11.21
N VAL A 86 -3.74 2.71 10.46
CA VAL A 86 -2.92 2.80 9.25
C VAL A 86 -3.77 3.22 8.06
N ILE A 87 -3.39 4.31 7.39
CA ILE A 87 -4.10 4.88 6.24
C ILE A 87 -3.42 4.48 4.94
N LEU A 88 -2.10 4.30 4.96
CA LEU A 88 -1.31 3.82 3.83
C LEU A 88 -0.14 2.98 4.36
N TYR A 89 0.04 1.79 3.81
CA TYR A 89 1.20 0.95 4.08
C TYR A 89 1.87 0.46 2.80
N LEU A 90 3.14 0.10 2.98
CA LEU A 90 3.96 -0.61 2.01
C LEU A 90 4.33 -1.97 2.59
N ASP A 91 4.04 -3.05 1.89
CA ASP A 91 4.64 -4.35 2.15
C ASP A 91 5.48 -4.75 0.96
N ASP A 92 6.79 -4.66 1.13
CA ASP A 92 7.78 -5.08 0.16
C ASP A 92 8.68 -6.20 0.73
N THR A 93 8.27 -6.86 1.81
CA THR A 93 9.08 -7.87 2.50
C THR A 93 8.40 -9.24 2.58
N SER A 94 7.07 -9.31 2.54
CA SER A 94 6.32 -10.57 2.61
C SER A 94 6.35 -11.34 1.29
N PHE A 95 6.64 -10.67 0.17
CA PHE A 95 6.64 -11.24 -1.18
C PHE A 95 7.89 -10.81 -1.96
N ALA A 96 8.16 -11.48 -3.09
CA ALA A 96 9.13 -10.96 -4.05
C ALA A 96 8.64 -9.64 -4.70
N GLY A 97 7.32 -9.48 -4.75
CA GLY A 97 6.62 -8.29 -5.23
C GLY A 97 6.37 -7.26 -4.14
N THR A 98 5.41 -6.38 -4.38
CA THR A 98 5.12 -5.26 -3.48
C THR A 98 3.63 -4.99 -3.39
N ILE A 99 3.16 -4.68 -2.19
CA ILE A 99 1.82 -4.17 -1.94
C ILE A 99 1.95 -2.73 -1.45
N ILE A 100 1.22 -1.83 -2.10
CA ILE A 100 0.93 -0.49 -1.56
C ILE A 100 -0.57 -0.44 -1.39
N ALA A 101 -1.04 -0.37 -0.15
CA ALA A 101 -2.45 -0.33 0.10
C ALA A 101 -2.79 0.80 1.06
N GLY A 102 -3.79 1.58 0.67
CA GLY A 102 -4.30 2.67 1.46
C GLY A 102 -5.82 2.71 1.44
N THR A 103 -6.37 3.45 2.38
CA THR A 103 -7.82 3.65 2.58
C THR A 103 -8.30 4.99 2.01
N LEU A 104 -7.39 5.74 1.38
CA LEU A 104 -7.65 6.91 0.56
C LEU A 104 -8.01 6.46 -0.86
N ASP A 105 -8.73 7.29 -1.61
CA ASP A 105 -9.13 7.11 -3.02
C ASP A 105 -8.52 8.20 -3.94
N PRO A 106 -7.17 8.35 -3.99
CA PRO A 106 -6.54 9.46 -4.71
C PRO A 106 -6.82 9.41 -6.22
N ASP A 107 -6.97 8.22 -6.78
CA ASP A 107 -7.33 7.96 -8.17
C ASP A 107 -8.72 8.50 -8.54
N CYS A 108 -9.72 8.30 -7.67
CA CYS A 108 -11.04 8.89 -7.80
C CYS A 108 -10.96 10.42 -7.82
N HIS A 109 -10.30 11.02 -6.83
CA HIS A 109 -10.17 12.48 -6.72
C HIS A 109 -9.40 13.11 -7.88
N VAL A 110 -8.29 12.50 -8.32
CA VAL A 110 -7.56 12.95 -9.50
C VAL A 110 -8.47 12.89 -10.73
N GLY A 111 -9.26 11.82 -10.88
CA GLY A 111 -10.23 11.65 -11.96
C GLY A 111 -11.30 12.75 -12.01
N PHE A 112 -11.73 13.26 -10.85
CA PHE A 112 -12.67 14.39 -10.73
C PHE A 112 -12.00 15.78 -10.75
N GLY A 113 -10.69 15.85 -10.97
CA GLY A 113 -9.96 17.10 -11.17
C GLY A 113 -9.29 17.69 -9.93
N THR A 114 -9.38 17.04 -8.78
CA THR A 114 -8.68 17.44 -7.55
C THR A 114 -7.16 17.38 -7.77
N GLN A 115 -6.47 18.50 -7.55
CA GLN A 115 -5.02 18.58 -7.72
C GLN A 115 -4.27 18.06 -6.49
N THR A 116 -4.86 18.21 -5.30
CA THR A 116 -4.24 17.92 -3.99
C THR A 116 -3.78 16.47 -3.85
N THR A 117 -4.43 15.52 -4.52
CA THR A 117 -4.10 14.09 -4.42
C THR A 117 -3.07 13.63 -5.46
N ARG A 118 -2.72 14.48 -6.43
CA ARG A 118 -1.75 14.14 -7.50
C ARG A 118 -0.34 13.86 -6.99
N PRO A 119 0.21 14.60 -6.01
CA PRO A 119 1.54 14.30 -5.48
C PRO A 119 1.64 12.88 -4.91
N LEU A 120 0.64 12.45 -4.13
CA LEU A 120 0.58 11.09 -3.61
C LEU A 120 0.56 10.05 -4.74
N LEU A 121 -0.33 10.22 -5.72
CA LEU A 121 -0.44 9.25 -6.82
C LEU A 121 0.87 9.18 -7.63
N ARG A 122 1.54 10.31 -7.86
CA ARG A 122 2.86 10.34 -8.51
C ARG A 122 3.91 9.61 -7.69
N ALA A 123 3.99 9.87 -6.39
CA ALA A 123 4.94 9.20 -5.50
C ALA A 123 4.78 7.67 -5.52
N ILE A 124 3.53 7.18 -5.52
CA ILE A 124 3.23 5.73 -5.61
C ILE A 124 3.64 5.17 -6.98
N LEU A 125 3.30 5.85 -8.08
CA LEU A 125 3.65 5.40 -9.43
C LEU A 125 5.16 5.40 -9.65
N ASP A 126 5.85 6.46 -9.24
CA ASP A 126 7.30 6.59 -9.35
C ASP A 126 8.01 5.47 -8.57
N TRP A 127 7.53 5.15 -7.37
CA TRP A 127 8.06 4.03 -6.59
C TRP A 127 7.86 2.68 -7.28
N VAL A 128 6.65 2.39 -7.76
CA VAL A 128 6.35 1.13 -8.47
C VAL A 128 7.22 0.99 -9.72
N MET A 129 7.42 2.09 -10.46
CA MET A 129 8.28 2.10 -11.64
C MET A 129 9.75 1.86 -11.30
N GLN A 130 10.25 2.42 -10.20
CA GLN A 130 11.62 2.17 -9.72
C GLN A 130 11.82 0.71 -9.29
N GLN A 131 10.85 0.13 -8.56
CA GLN A 131 10.93 -1.28 -8.15
C GLN A 131 10.89 -2.23 -9.37
N ALA A 132 10.09 -1.91 -10.39
CA ALA A 132 10.05 -2.69 -11.62
C ALA A 132 11.39 -2.69 -12.40
N GLN A 133 12.21 -1.65 -12.23
CA GLN A 133 13.56 -1.58 -12.81
C GLN A 133 14.60 -2.38 -11.99
N HIS A 134 14.32 -2.65 -10.72
CA HIS A 134 15.19 -3.36 -9.79
C HIS A 134 14.45 -4.53 -9.10
N PRO A 135 14.02 -5.54 -9.87
CA PRO A 135 13.22 -6.64 -9.33
C PRO A 135 13.99 -7.39 -8.24
N LYS A 136 13.31 -7.66 -7.12
CA LYS A 136 13.86 -8.44 -6.01
C LYS A 136 14.08 -9.89 -6.44
N VAL A 137 15.16 -10.51 -5.96
CA VAL A 137 15.39 -11.95 -6.17
C VAL A 137 14.41 -12.71 -5.27
N PRO A 138 13.61 -13.67 -5.80
CA PRO A 138 12.67 -14.43 -4.99
C PRO A 138 13.38 -15.16 -3.84
N ALA A 139 12.86 -15.05 -2.62
CA ALA A 139 13.41 -15.71 -1.43
C ALA A 139 13.51 -17.25 -1.57
N HIS A 140 12.75 -17.86 -2.50
CA HIS A 140 12.77 -19.30 -2.78
C HIS A 140 13.89 -19.75 -3.73
N ALA A 141 14.77 -18.86 -4.21
CA ALA A 141 15.86 -19.22 -5.13
C ALA A 141 17.07 -19.93 -4.45
N HIS A 142 17.04 -20.14 -3.14
CA HIS A 142 18.10 -20.85 -2.39
C HIS A 142 17.62 -22.17 -1.79
N SER A 143 17.13 -23.10 -2.63
CA SER A 143 17.13 -24.52 -2.26
C SER A 143 17.16 -25.41 -3.50
N ASN A 144 18.29 -25.44 -4.21
CA ASN A 144 18.65 -26.57 -5.06
C ASN A 144 20.16 -26.55 -5.30
N GLY A 145 20.89 -27.31 -4.49
CA GLY A 145 22.33 -27.45 -4.65
C GLY A 145 23.02 -28.08 -3.44
N ARG A 146 22.55 -29.25 -2.99
CA ARG A 146 23.33 -30.24 -2.24
C ARG A 146 22.51 -31.52 -2.12
N SER A 147 22.81 -32.48 -3.00
CA SER A 147 23.04 -33.90 -2.71
C SER A 147 23.56 -34.56 -3.98
#